data_AF-A0A5N8HLC9-F1
#
_entry.id   AF-A0A5N8HLC9-F1
#
_cell.length_a   1.000
_cell.length_b   1.000
_cell.length_c   1.000
_cell.angle_alpha   90.00
_cell.angle_beta   90.00
_cell.angle_gamma   90.00
#
_symmetry.space_group_name_H-M   'P 1'
#
loop_
_entity.id
_entity.type
_entity.pdbx_description
1 polymer ?
#
loop_
_entity_poly.entity_id
_entity_poly.type
_entity_poly.pdbx_seq_one_letter_code
_entity_poly.pdbx_strand_id
1 'polypeptide(L)' 'RLGNMPQIRVIVDEELESVWTGKKTPQQALDTAVERGNQLLRRFEQSTKS' A
#
# COMPACT_ATOMS: atom_id res chain seq x y z
N ARG A 1 8.38 -8.48 14.32
CA ARG A 1 7.29 -8.15 13.37
C ARG A 1 7.75 -6.95 12.58
N LEU A 2 7.71 -6.99 11.24
CA LEU A 2 7.93 -5.78 10.43
C LEU A 2 6.85 -4.77 10.82
N GLY A 3 7.25 -3.60 11.31
CA GLY A 3 6.32 -2.50 11.59
C GLY A 3 5.46 -2.25 10.34
N ASN A 4 4.15 -2.09 10.53
CA ASN A 4 3.17 -1.74 9.49
C ASN A 4 2.84 -2.80 8.40
N MET A 5 3.32 -4.03 8.50
CA MET A 5 2.97 -5.08 7.52
C MET A 5 1.45 -5.37 7.38
N PRO A 6 0.62 -5.29 8.44
CA PRO A 6 -0.84 -5.41 8.29
C PRO A 6 -1.48 -4.29 7.48
N GLN A 7 -0.96 -3.05 7.58
CA GLN A 7 -1.50 -1.90 6.84
C GLN A 7 -1.15 -1.97 5.35
N ILE A 8 0.04 -2.47 5.02
CA ILE A 8 0.45 -2.70 3.64
C ILE A 8 -0.45 -3.77 2.99
N ARG A 9 -0.82 -4.84 3.72
CA ARG A 9 -1.75 -5.85 3.19
C ARG A 9 -3.13 -5.27 2.89
N VAL A 10 -3.68 -4.44 3.77
CA VAL A 10 -4.98 -3.78 3.53
C VAL A 10 -4.94 -2.95 2.24
N ILE A 11 -3.85 -2.21 2.01
CA ILE A 11 -3.68 -1.44 0.77
C ILE A 11 -3.68 -2.37 -0.45
N VAL A 12 -2.92 -3.46 -0.41
CA VAL A 12 -2.85 -4.41 -1.54
C VAL A 12 -4.22 -5.04 -1.81
N ASP A 13 -4.96 -5.41 -0.77
CA ASP A 13 -6.29 -5.99 -0.89
C ASP A 13 -7.30 -5.01 -1.51
N GLU A 14 -7.31 -3.74 -1.05
CA GLU A 14 -8.16 -2.67 -1.60
C GLU A 14 -7.86 -2.41 -3.09
N GLU A 15 -6.58 -2.35 -3.46
CA GLU A 15 -6.18 -2.09 -4.84
C GLU A 15 -6.53 -3.27 -5.74
N LEU A 16 -6.37 -4.51 -5.28
CA LEU A 16 -6.78 -5.70 -6.04
C LEU A 16 -8.30 -5.76 -6.20
N GLU A 17 -9.09 -5.43 -5.17
CA GLU A 17 -10.56 -5.35 -5.29
C GLU A 17 -10.98 -4.30 -6.35
N SER A 18 -10.24 -3.19 -6.46
CA SER A 18 -10.49 -2.19 -7.51
C SER A 18 -10.25 -2.72 -8.93
N VAL A 19 -9.34 -3.69 -9.10
CA VAL A 19 -9.12 -4.39 -10.38
C VAL A 19 -10.27 -5.35 -10.66
N TRP A 20 -10.67 -6.16 -9.68
CA TRP A 20 -11.77 -7.13 -9.84
C TRP A 20 -13.12 -6.46 -10.12
N THR A 21 -13.33 -5.25 -9.59
CA THR A 21 -14.53 -4.43 -9.87
C THR A 21 -14.43 -3.60 -11.16
N GLY A 22 -13.33 -3.70 -11.91
CA GLY A 22 -13.12 -2.99 -13.17
C GLY A 22 -12.91 -1.48 -13.02
N LYS A 23 -12.67 -0.98 -11.80
CA LYS A 23 -12.46 0.45 -11.51
C LYS A 23 -11.06 0.92 -11.88
N LYS A 24 -10.06 0.03 -11.83
CA LYS A 24 -8.67 0.30 -12.19
C LYS A 24 -8.12 -0.83 -13.05
N THR A 25 -7.19 -0.50 -13.95
CA THR A 25 -6.39 -1.54 -14.61
C THR A 25 -5.44 -2.20 -13.59
N PRO A 26 -5.00 -3.45 -13.83
CA PRO A 26 -4.04 -4.12 -12.96
C PRO A 26 -2.77 -3.28 -12.72
N GLN A 27 -2.28 -2.59 -13.75
CA GLN A 27 -1.10 -1.73 -13.63
C GLN A 27 -1.36 -0.54 -12.69
N GLN A 28 -2.49 0.16 -12.87
CA GLN A 28 -2.85 1.32 -12.03
C GLN A 28 -3.00 0.94 -10.56
N ALA A 29 -3.57 -0.23 -10.27
CA ALA A 29 -3.72 -0.74 -8.92
C ALA A 29 -2.36 -1.05 -8.28
N LEU A 30 -1.45 -1.71 -9.00
CA LEU A 30 -0.10 -1.99 -8.52
C LEU A 30 0.72 -0.70 -8.29
N ASP A 31 0.63 0.26 -9.19
CA ASP A 31 1.30 1.56 -9.06
C ASP A 31 0.78 2.31 -7.82
N THR A 32 -0.54 2.30 -7.59
CA THR A 32 -1.15 2.93 -6.41
C THR A 32 -0.71 2.21 -5.11
N ALA A 33 -0.64 0.87 -5.13
CA ALA A 33 -0.21 0.10 -3.97
C ALA A 33 1.25 0.41 -3.58
N VAL A 34 2.14 0.54 -4.58
CA VAL A 34 3.54 0.94 -4.37
C VAL A 34 3.65 2.34 -3.79
N GLU A 35 2.90 3.31 -4.32
CA GLU A 35 2.90 4.68 -3.81
C GLU A 35 2.46 4.74 -2.35
N ARG A 36 1.30 4.14 -2.03
CA ARG A 36 0.76 4.11 -0.66
C ARG A 36 1.67 3.35 0.30
N GLY A 37 2.27 2.24 -0.14
CA GLY A 37 3.26 1.48 0.63
C GLY A 37 4.52 2.31 0.96
N ASN A 38 5.07 3.02 -0.02
CA ASN A 38 6.24 3.88 0.17
C ASN A 38 5.96 5.03 1.16
N GLN A 39 4.77 5.62 1.13
CA GLN A 39 4.38 6.65 2.10
C GLN A 39 4.35 6.11 3.54
N LEU A 40 3.83 4.89 3.74
CA LEU A 40 3.84 4.24 5.05
C LEU A 40 5.25 3.95 5.55
N LEU A 41 6.14 3.49 4.67
CA LEU A 41 7.54 3.23 5.01
C LEU A 41 8.27 4.52 5.40
N ARG A 42 8.05 5.63 4.69
CA ARG A 42 8.65 6.93 5.06
C ARG A 42 8.14 7.45 6.40
N ARG A 43 6.83 7.34 6.65
CA ARG A 43 6.25 7.73 7.96
C ARG A 43 6.82 6.87 9.09
N PHE A 44 6.99 5.57 8.85
CA PHE A 44 7.62 4.66 9.80
C PHE A 44 9.06 5.08 10.07
N GLU A 45 9.86 5.30 9.03
CA GLU A 45 11.26 5.76 9.15
C GLU A 45 11.36 7.03 10.01
N GLN A 46 10.49 8.01 9.76
CA GLN A 46 10.42 9.25 10.56
C GLN A 46 10.06 8.97 12.03
N SER A 47 9.06 8.12 12.28
CA SER A 47 8.64 7.76 13.65
C SER A 47 9.70 6.97 14.43
N THR A 48 10.57 6.24 13.74
CA THR A 48 11.66 5.46 14.35
C THR A 48 12.95 6.26 14.58
N LYS A 49 13.08 7.45 13.96
CA LYS A 49 14.23 8.35 14.16
C LYS A 49 14.03 9.34 15.32
N SER A 50 12.91 9.27 16.05
CA SER A 50 12.66 10.05 17.27
C SER A 50 13.16 9.33 18.52
#